data_AF-A0A2D7ZFA7-F1
#
_entry.id   AF-A0A2D7ZFA7-F1
#
_cell.length_a   1.000
_cell.length_b   1.000
_cell.length_c   1.000
_cell.angle_alpha   90.00
_cell.angle_beta   90.00
_cell.angle_gamma   90.00
#
_symmetry.space_group_name_H-M   'P 1'
#
loop_
_entity.id
_entity.type
_entity.pdbx_description
1 polymer ?
#
loop_
_entity_poly.entity_id
_entity_poly.type
_entity_poly.pdbx_seq_one_letter_code
_entity_poly.pdbx_strand_id
1 'polypeptide(L)'
;MGLGILLGEVRFRTWVENRDDSKLGMRVRSSIGWRSLFSSGSMMQQSCVERFLMSFDIELKEKYTSQEDLFKWMVVLDKLESMYEISYSVSDRKGLHMIRWVFDNEVPSTWDEFIKWVEAFDEEADMVESF
;
A
#
# COMPACT_ATOMS: atom_id res chain seq x y z
N MET A 1 5.54 -20.25 -3.39
CA MET A 1 6.80 -19.47 -3.48
C MET A 1 6.55 -18.00 -3.79
N GLY A 2 5.77 -17.66 -4.84
CA GLY A 2 5.44 -16.26 -5.19
C GLY A 2 4.79 -15.44 -4.06
N LEU A 3 3.78 -15.98 -3.37
CA LEU A 3 3.16 -15.33 -2.21
C LEU A 3 4.17 -14.98 -1.11
N GLY A 4 5.04 -15.92 -0.71
CA GLY A 4 6.05 -15.67 0.32
C GLY A 4 7.03 -14.54 -0.06
N ILE A 5 7.44 -14.47 -1.34
CA ILE A 5 8.27 -13.37 -1.84
C ILE A 5 7.48 -12.06 -1.78
N LEU A 6 6.21 -12.07 -2.20
CA LEU A 6 5.35 -10.89 -2.16
C LEU A 6 5.24 -10.33 -0.73
N LEU A 7 4.91 -11.16 0.25
CA LEU A 7 4.74 -10.72 1.64
C LEU A 7 6.04 -10.19 2.25
N GLY A 8 7.20 -10.74 1.85
CA GLY A 8 8.52 -10.27 2.28
C GLY A 8 9.01 -8.99 1.60
N GLU A 9 8.64 -8.78 0.33
CA GLU A 9 9.20 -7.72 -0.50
C GLU A 9 8.28 -6.51 -0.69
N VAL A 10 6.96 -6.67 -0.63
CA VAL A 10 6.03 -5.57 -0.90
C VAL A 10 6.16 -4.46 0.16
N ARG A 11 6.15 -3.21 -0.29
CA ARG A 11 6.22 -2.02 0.56
C ARG A 11 5.10 -1.06 0.21
N PHE A 12 4.48 -0.51 1.22
CA PHE A 12 3.37 0.43 1.12
C PHE A 12 3.82 1.77 1.67
N ARG A 13 3.51 2.85 0.95
CA ARG A 13 3.86 4.20 1.37
C ARG A 13 2.66 5.11 1.15
N THR A 14 2.36 5.92 2.15
CA THR A 14 1.40 7.01 2.09
C THR A 14 2.13 8.29 2.50
N TRP A 15 1.91 9.38 1.77
CA TRP A 15 2.45 10.70 2.11
C TRP A 15 1.52 11.81 1.61
N VAL A 16 1.72 13.01 2.14
CA VAL A 16 1.05 14.23 1.68
C VAL A 16 1.98 15.01 0.76
N GLU A 17 1.48 15.41 -0.41
CA GLU A 17 2.18 16.24 -1.39
C GLU A 17 1.54 17.63 -1.40
N ASN A 18 2.35 18.69 -1.27
CA ASN A 18 1.88 20.06 -1.50
C ASN A 18 1.64 20.29 -2.99
N ARG A 19 0.49 20.85 -3.33
CA ARG A 19 0.09 21.12 -4.71
C ARG A 19 -0.67 22.42 -4.85
N ASP A 20 -0.10 23.31 -5.65
CA ASP A 20 -0.68 24.62 -5.98
C ASP A 20 -1.99 24.52 -6.79
N ASP A 21 -2.29 23.36 -7.37
CA ASP A 21 -3.47 23.11 -8.23
C ASP A 21 -4.69 22.53 -7.47
N SER A 22 -4.55 22.23 -6.18
CA SER A 22 -5.61 21.59 -5.39
C SER A 22 -6.35 22.61 -4.52
N LYS A 23 -7.65 22.40 -4.29
CA LYS A 23 -8.47 23.31 -3.45
C LYS A 23 -7.93 23.49 -2.03
N LEU A 24 -7.21 22.50 -1.51
CA LEU A 24 -6.60 22.50 -0.18
C LEU A 24 -5.11 22.84 -0.19
N GLY A 25 -4.51 23.02 -1.37
CA GLY A 25 -3.06 23.13 -1.49
C GLY A 25 -2.30 21.81 -1.23
N MET A 26 -3.00 20.69 -1.00
CA MET A 26 -2.42 19.39 -0.64
C MET A 26 -3.15 18.20 -1.28
N ARG A 27 -2.44 17.09 -1.45
CA ARG A 27 -2.99 15.80 -1.91
C ARG A 27 -2.35 14.63 -1.18
N VAL A 28 -3.17 13.72 -0.68
CA VAL A 28 -2.71 12.42 -0.17
C VAL A 28 -2.35 11.53 -1.35
N ARG A 29 -1.16 10.92 -1.27
CA ARG A 29 -0.62 9.99 -2.26
C ARG A 29 -0.31 8.67 -1.58
N SER A 30 -0.57 7.60 -2.30
CA SER A 30 -0.17 6.26 -1.90
C SER A 30 0.61 5.60 -3.03
N SER A 31 1.52 4.70 -2.67
CA SER A 31 2.21 3.85 -3.63
C SER A 31 2.52 2.49 -3.04
N ILE A 32 2.50 1.49 -3.90
CA ILE A 32 2.96 0.15 -3.59
C ILE A 32 4.22 -0.09 -4.43
N GLY A 33 5.25 -0.66 -3.82
CA GLY A 33 6.48 -1.00 -4.52
C GLY A 33 7.15 -2.20 -3.86
N TRP A 34 8.41 -2.39 -4.20
CA TRP A 34 9.20 -3.52 -3.72
C TRP A 34 10.42 -3.03 -2.96
N ARG A 35 10.79 -3.76 -1.91
CA ARG A 35 11.99 -3.48 -1.13
C ARG A 35 13.25 -3.68 -1.97
N SER A 36 13.37 -4.85 -2.59
CA SER A 36 14.58 -5.27 -3.31
C SER A 36 14.31 -6.08 -4.58
N LEU A 37 13.07 -6.50 -4.84
CA LEU A 37 12.72 -7.39 -5.97
C LEU A 37 13.31 -6.94 -7.31
N PHE A 38 13.31 -5.63 -7.61
CA PHE A 38 13.85 -5.07 -8.84
C PHE A 38 15.31 -4.61 -8.74
N SER A 39 15.78 -4.22 -7.56
CA SER A 39 17.13 -3.66 -7.38
C SER A 39 18.20 -4.73 -7.13
N SER A 40 17.85 -5.80 -6.40
CA SER A 40 18.78 -6.89 -6.07
C SER A 40 18.14 -8.29 -6.10
N GLY A 41 16.85 -8.39 -6.44
CA GLY A 41 16.16 -9.66 -6.60
C GLY A 41 16.62 -10.44 -7.84
N SER A 42 16.63 -11.77 -7.73
CA SER A 42 16.93 -12.65 -8.87
C SER A 42 15.80 -12.67 -9.89
N MET A 43 16.12 -12.96 -11.16
CA MET A 43 15.11 -13.16 -12.21
C MET A 43 14.09 -14.25 -11.83
N MET A 44 14.53 -15.31 -11.15
CA MET A 44 13.63 -16.36 -10.68
C MET A 44 12.59 -15.84 -9.67
N GLN A 45 13.00 -14.96 -8.75
CA GLN A 45 12.07 -14.33 -7.81
C GLN A 45 11.05 -13.46 -8.54
N GLN A 46 11.50 -12.63 -9.48
CA GLN A 46 10.62 -11.80 -10.32
C GLN A 46 9.61 -12.66 -11.09
N SER A 47 10.05 -13.72 -11.77
CA SER A 47 9.14 -14.63 -12.49
C SER A 47 8.16 -15.36 -11.56
N CYS A 48 8.54 -15.68 -10.32
CA CYS A 48 7.62 -16.27 -9.35
C CYS A 48 6.54 -15.29 -8.90
N VAL A 49 6.89 -14.01 -8.70
CA VAL A 49 5.95 -12.95 -8.32
C VAL A 49 5.04 -12.61 -9.50
N GLU A 50 5.59 -12.49 -10.70
CA GLU A 50 4.85 -12.22 -11.93
C GLU A 50 3.75 -13.26 -12.17
N ARG A 51 4.10 -14.55 -12.17
CA ARG A 51 3.11 -15.63 -12.34
C ARG A 51 2.03 -15.62 -11.27
N PHE A 52 2.38 -15.21 -10.05
CA PHE A 52 1.42 -15.09 -8.96
C PHE A 52 0.47 -13.91 -9.20
N LEU A 53 0.98 -12.73 -9.53
CA LEU A 53 0.18 -11.53 -9.80
C LEU A 53 -0.71 -11.70 -11.04
N MET A 54 -0.25 -12.42 -12.07
CA MET A 54 -1.05 -12.75 -13.25
C MET A 54 -2.35 -13.50 -12.90
N SER A 55 -2.37 -14.31 -11.83
CA SER A 55 -3.59 -14.98 -11.38
C SER A 55 -4.68 -14.03 -10.85
N PHE A 56 -4.31 -12.77 -10.62
CA PHE A 56 -5.18 -11.68 -10.18
C PHE A 56 -5.30 -10.56 -11.22
N ASP A 57 -4.83 -10.76 -12.45
CA ASP A 57 -4.81 -9.74 -13.51
C ASP A 57 -4.03 -8.47 -13.11
N ILE A 58 -2.94 -8.66 -12.34
CA ILE A 58 -2.00 -7.58 -12.00
C ILE A 58 -0.69 -7.83 -12.76
N GLU A 59 -0.28 -6.84 -13.55
CA GLU A 59 1.03 -6.81 -14.21
C GLU A 59 2.13 -6.51 -13.17
N LEU A 60 3.26 -7.23 -13.23
CA LEU A 60 4.41 -6.95 -12.38
C LEU A 60 5.11 -5.65 -12.81
N LYS A 61 4.95 -4.58 -12.00
CA LYS A 61 5.62 -3.29 -12.15
C LYS A 61 6.56 -3.02 -10.97
N GLU A 62 7.59 -2.20 -11.18
CA GLU A 62 8.50 -1.76 -10.10
C GLU A 62 7.78 -0.91 -9.04
N LYS A 63 6.79 -0.12 -9.47
CA LYS A 63 5.98 0.72 -8.59
C LYS A 63 4.56 0.88 -9.14
N TYR A 64 3.59 0.88 -8.24
CA TYR A 64 2.17 1.12 -8.52
C TYR A 64 1.75 2.42 -7.85
N THR A 65 1.28 3.38 -8.64
CA THR A 65 0.89 4.73 -8.17
C THR A 65 -0.45 5.19 -8.73
N SER A 66 -0.99 4.52 -9.75
CA SER A 66 -2.29 4.84 -10.30
C SER A 66 -3.40 4.38 -9.35
N GLN A 67 -4.50 5.11 -9.30
CA GLN A 67 -5.63 4.75 -8.43
C GLN A 67 -6.21 3.37 -8.79
N GLU A 68 -6.23 3.03 -10.08
CA GLU A 68 -6.66 1.71 -10.56
C GLU A 68 -5.75 0.60 -10.05
N ASP A 69 -4.43 0.75 -10.19
CA ASP A 69 -3.49 -0.26 -9.70
C ASP A 69 -3.63 -0.44 -8.18
N LEU A 70 -3.72 0.67 -7.43
CA LEU A 70 -3.87 0.62 -5.98
C LEU A 70 -5.17 -0.09 -5.57
N PHE A 71 -6.28 0.22 -6.24
CA PHE A 71 -7.56 -0.44 -5.98
C PHE A 71 -7.49 -1.95 -6.26
N LYS A 72 -6.89 -2.37 -7.38
CA LYS A 72 -6.68 -3.80 -7.69
C LYS A 72 -5.85 -4.47 -6.59
N TRP A 73 -4.79 -3.81 -6.12
CA TRP A 73 -3.98 -4.31 -5.02
C TRP A 73 -4.78 -4.48 -3.72
N MET A 74 -5.63 -3.52 -3.36
CA MET A 74 -6.50 -3.65 -2.18
C MET A 74 -7.39 -4.88 -2.26
N VAL A 75 -8.07 -5.08 -3.39
CA VAL A 75 -8.93 -6.25 -3.62
C VAL A 75 -8.14 -7.56 -3.50
N VAL A 76 -6.91 -7.61 -4.03
CA VAL A 76 -6.05 -8.79 -3.91
C VAL A 76 -5.62 -9.03 -2.48
N LEU A 77 -5.19 -7.99 -1.76
CA LEU A 77 -4.75 -8.11 -0.37
C LEU A 77 -5.89 -8.57 0.54
N ASP A 78 -7.11 -8.11 0.33
CA ASP A 78 -8.28 -8.54 1.11
C ASP A 78 -8.68 -9.98 0.78
N LYS A 79 -8.58 -10.38 -0.49
CA LYS A 79 -8.76 -11.77 -0.89
C LYS A 79 -7.69 -12.67 -0.25
N LEU A 80 -6.42 -12.24 -0.24
CA LEU A 80 -5.36 -12.99 0.41
C LEU A 80 -5.53 -13.03 1.93
N GLU A 81 -6.02 -11.95 2.54
CA GLU A 81 -6.32 -11.89 3.97
C GLU A 81 -7.39 -12.91 4.35
N SER A 82 -8.52 -12.91 3.64
CA SER A 82 -9.61 -13.87 3.89
C SER A 82 -9.20 -15.34 3.67
N MET A 83 -8.20 -15.61 2.84
CA MET A 83 -7.73 -16.96 2.55
C MET A 83 -6.60 -17.44 3.46
N TYR A 84 -5.71 -16.55 3.89
CA TYR A 84 -4.43 -16.91 4.48
C TYR A 84 -4.01 -16.06 5.69
N GLU A 85 -4.82 -15.08 6.12
CA GLU A 85 -4.52 -14.18 7.25
C GLU A 85 -3.13 -13.52 7.10
N ILE A 86 -2.91 -12.85 5.96
CA ILE A 86 -1.60 -12.34 5.57
C ILE A 86 -1.13 -11.14 6.40
N SER A 87 -2.01 -10.43 7.12
CA SER A 87 -1.66 -9.21 7.88
C SER A 87 -0.46 -9.41 8.81
N TYR A 88 -0.33 -10.58 9.43
CA TYR A 88 0.81 -10.91 10.29
C TYR A 88 2.05 -11.39 9.51
N SER A 89 1.88 -11.82 8.27
CA SER A 89 2.97 -12.36 7.45
C SER A 89 3.61 -11.31 6.53
N VAL A 90 2.92 -10.20 6.29
CA VAL A 90 3.44 -9.06 5.53
C VAL A 90 4.56 -8.41 6.33
N SER A 91 5.71 -8.23 5.69
CA SER A 91 6.88 -7.62 6.35
C SER A 91 6.71 -6.12 6.61
N ASP A 92 5.85 -5.45 5.85
CA ASP A 92 5.49 -4.04 6.01
C ASP A 92 4.06 -3.89 6.55
N ARG A 93 3.87 -4.39 7.79
CA ARG A 93 2.56 -4.40 8.46
C ARG A 93 2.00 -2.99 8.64
N LYS A 94 2.84 -2.07 9.12
CA LYS A 94 2.48 -0.65 9.29
C LYS A 94 2.03 -0.05 7.97
N GLY A 95 2.83 -0.21 6.91
CA GLY A 95 2.45 0.31 5.60
C GLY A 95 1.13 -0.26 5.08
N LEU A 96 0.91 -1.57 5.23
CA LEU A 96 -0.36 -2.22 4.83
C LEU A 96 -1.55 -1.67 5.62
N HIS A 97 -1.39 -1.49 6.93
CA HIS A 97 -2.44 -0.92 7.78
C HIS A 97 -2.76 0.51 7.37
N MET A 98 -1.74 1.35 7.22
CA MET A 98 -1.94 2.77 6.89
C MET A 98 -2.51 2.98 5.48
N ILE A 99 -2.13 2.14 4.50
CA ILE A 99 -2.75 2.25 3.18
C ILE A 99 -4.23 1.84 3.22
N ARG A 100 -4.60 0.78 3.97
CA ARG A 100 -6.01 0.40 4.19
C ARG A 100 -6.79 1.53 4.82
N TRP A 101 -6.25 2.13 5.89
CA TRP A 101 -6.89 3.24 6.58
C TRP A 101 -7.21 4.41 5.65
N VAL A 102 -6.30 4.77 4.73
CA VAL A 102 -6.53 5.84 3.74
C VAL A 102 -7.63 5.49 2.74
N PHE A 103 -7.77 4.21 2.39
CA PHE A 103 -8.84 3.75 1.51
C PHE A 103 -10.21 3.73 2.22
N ASP A 104 -10.23 3.40 3.51
CA ASP A 104 -11.45 3.31 4.31
C ASP A 104 -11.93 4.69 4.82
N ASN A 105 -11.01 5.65 4.96
CA ASN A 105 -11.29 6.99 5.47
C ASN A 105 -11.06 8.03 4.37
N GLU A 106 -12.14 8.43 3.70
CA GLU A 106 -12.08 9.43 2.63
C GLU A 106 -11.37 10.72 3.06
N VAL A 107 -10.48 11.22 2.20
CA VAL A 107 -9.74 12.45 2.46
C VAL A 107 -10.71 13.63 2.45
N PRO A 108 -10.79 14.42 3.54
CA PRO A 108 -11.72 15.54 3.63
C PRO A 108 -11.44 16.63 2.60
N SER A 109 -12.47 17.42 2.32
CA SER A 109 -12.40 18.50 1.32
C SER A 109 -12.16 19.89 1.92
N THR A 110 -12.14 20.00 3.25
CA THR A 110 -11.88 21.23 4.00
C THR A 110 -10.60 21.12 4.82
N TRP A 111 -9.92 22.25 5.05
CA TRP A 111 -8.63 22.27 5.75
C TRP A 111 -8.76 21.80 7.20
N ASP A 112 -9.76 22.30 7.94
CA ASP A 112 -9.94 21.96 9.35
C ASP A 112 -10.27 20.47 9.56
N GLU A 113 -11.04 19.88 8.65
CA GLU A 113 -11.32 18.43 8.68
C GLU A 113 -10.09 17.63 8.25
N PHE A 114 -9.30 18.12 7.29
CA PHE A 114 -8.07 17.48 6.87
C PHE A 114 -7.05 17.40 8.00
N ILE A 115 -6.89 18.46 8.81
CA ILE A 115 -6.02 18.43 9.99
C ILE A 115 -6.43 17.32 10.96
N LYS A 116 -7.73 17.23 11.29
CA LYS A 116 -8.25 16.17 12.18
C LYS A 116 -8.04 14.77 11.59
N TRP A 117 -8.17 14.65 10.28
CA TRP A 117 -7.93 13.40 9.57
C TRP A 117 -6.45 13.00 9.66
N VAL A 118 -5.51 13.94 9.51
CA VAL A 118 -4.07 13.68 9.67
C VAL A 118 -3.74 13.32 11.12
N GLU A 119 -4.31 14.02 12.10
CA GLU A 119 -4.16 13.67 13.52
C GLU A 119 -4.63 12.24 13.79
N ALA A 120 -5.80 11.83 13.27
CA ALA A 120 -6.29 10.46 13.40
C ALA A 120 -5.40 9.43 12.66
N PHE A 121 -4.85 9.79 11.50
CA PHE A 121 -3.90 8.95 10.76
C PHE A 121 -2.62 8.72 11.59
N ASP A 122 -2.08 9.77 12.20
CA ASP A 122 -0.86 9.69 13.00
C ASP A 122 -1.10 8.91 14.30
N GLU A 123 -2.23 9.12 14.99
CA GLU A 123 -2.64 8.33 16.16
C GLU A 123 -2.75 6.83 15.82
N GLU A 124 -3.38 6.49 14.69
CA GLU A 124 -3.50 5.11 14.23
C GLU A 124 -2.11 4.51 13.90
N ALA A 125 -1.24 5.28 13.25
CA ALA A 125 0.11 4.85 12.90
C ALA A 125 0.96 4.55 14.15
N ASP A 126 0.82 5.36 15.21
CA ASP A 126 1.52 5.18 16.48
C ASP A 126 1.02 3.96 17.25
N MET A 127 -0.30 3.69 17.22
CA MET A 127 -0.86 2.48 17.82
C MET A 127 -0.26 1.22 17.19
N VAL A 128 -0.06 1.18 15.87
CA VAL A 128 0.52 0.02 15.19
C VAL A 128 2.00 -0.20 15.52
N GLU A 129 2.77 0.85 15.80
CA GLU A 129 4.18 0.71 16.22
C GLU A 129 4.35 0.20 17.66
N SER A 130 3.29 0.30 18.47
CA SER A 130 3.33 -0.13 19.87
C SER A 130 3.13 -1.64 20.10
N PHE A 131 2.91 -2.42 19.02
CA PHE A 131 2.72 -3.88 19.03
C PHE A 131 3.87 -4.63 18.34
#